data_AF-A0A9J6GC88-F1
#
_entry.id   AF-A0A9J6GC88-F1
#
_cell.length_a   1.000
_cell.length_b   1.000
_cell.length_c   1.000
_cell.angle_alpha   90.00
_cell.angle_beta   90.00
_cell.angle_gamma   90.00
#
_symmetry.space_group_name_H-M   'P 1'
#
loop_
_entity.id
_entity.type
_entity.pdbx_description
1 polymer ?
#
loop_
_entity_poly.entity_id
_entity_poly.type
_entity_poly.pdbx_seq_one_letter_code
_entity_poly.pdbx_strand_id
1 'polypeptide(L)'
;MSMSGLITKTSGMECAERSPNETSVEALATRMVTLVAIVPAIGYTLVAFHTAAALLNDVFAGLGRLVSVAEFTPHAILTTLLEPMVLLMGVGLDEVHFGARLLATELLSSEVVAYRELTSHVGNGALSVRTRRVLTFALCGFANVSSLGVAFGVISTIAPNRSTDLASIGFSALVAGCVANYLTACTIGKYIHDTEILLRNF
;
A
#
# COMPACT_ATOMS: atom_id res chain seq x y z
N MET A 1 -11.48 -24.85 4.69
CA MET A 1 -11.36 -24.59 3.25
C MET A 1 -9.93 -24.97 2.84
N SER A 2 -9.75 -26.09 2.15
CA SER A 2 -8.44 -26.74 1.96
C SER A 2 -7.54 -25.97 0.99
N MET A 3 -6.25 -25.85 1.34
CA MET A 3 -5.20 -25.15 0.58
C MET A 3 -5.04 -25.67 -0.87
N SER A 4 -5.47 -26.90 -1.15
CA SER A 4 -5.51 -27.47 -2.52
C SER A 4 -6.53 -26.81 -3.45
N GLY A 5 -7.58 -26.19 -2.91
CA GLY A 5 -8.61 -25.52 -3.72
C GLY A 5 -8.15 -24.22 -4.38
N LEU A 6 -7.16 -23.53 -3.78
CA LEU A 6 -6.59 -22.29 -4.30
C LEU A 6 -5.63 -22.54 -5.48
N ILE A 7 -4.87 -23.64 -5.45
CA ILE A 7 -3.89 -23.98 -6.49
C ILE A 7 -4.57 -24.42 -7.79
N THR A 8 -5.76 -25.01 -7.71
CA THR A 8 -6.47 -25.49 -8.90
C THR A 8 -7.13 -24.35 -9.70
N LYS A 9 -7.24 -23.14 -9.13
CA LYS A 9 -7.92 -21.99 -9.76
C LYS A 9 -6.99 -21.07 -10.55
N THR A 10 -5.68 -21.24 -10.45
CA THR A 10 -4.68 -20.49 -11.25
C THR A 10 -4.45 -21.06 -12.65
N SER A 11 -4.98 -22.24 -12.98
CA SER A 11 -4.76 -22.92 -14.28
C SER A 11 -5.45 -22.27 -15.50
N GLY A 12 -6.11 -21.12 -15.32
CA GLY A 12 -6.83 -20.41 -16.39
C GLY A 12 -6.16 -19.10 -16.84
N MET A 13 -4.96 -18.81 -16.36
CA MET A 13 -4.10 -17.82 -16.99
C MET A 13 -3.27 -18.55 -18.03
N GLU A 14 -3.75 -18.60 -19.28
CA GLU A 14 -2.84 -18.76 -20.41
C GLU A 14 -1.94 -17.52 -20.43
N CYS A 15 -0.81 -17.59 -19.72
CA CYS A 15 0.31 -16.71 -20.00
C CYS A 15 0.63 -16.95 -21.47
N ALA A 16 0.44 -15.94 -22.32
CA ALA A 16 0.79 -16.03 -23.73
C ALA A 16 2.25 -16.48 -23.84
N GLU A 17 2.44 -17.78 -24.10
CA GLU A 17 3.75 -18.38 -24.24
C GLU A 17 4.36 -17.82 -25.52
N ARG A 18 5.63 -17.46 -25.43
CA ARG A 18 6.39 -16.98 -26.60
C ARG A 18 6.26 -18.01 -27.69
N SER A 19 5.69 -17.64 -28.84
CA SER A 19 5.65 -18.58 -29.96
C SER A 19 7.09 -18.87 -30.40
N PRO A 20 7.43 -20.12 -30.76
CA PRO A 20 8.82 -20.52 -31.03
C PRO A 20 9.46 -19.75 -32.21
N ASN A 21 8.66 -19.02 -33.00
CA ASN A 21 9.11 -18.25 -34.17
C ASN A 21 9.07 -16.73 -33.97
N GLU A 22 8.60 -16.19 -32.84
CA GLU A 22 8.60 -14.75 -32.58
C GLU A 22 10.01 -14.23 -32.23
N THR A 23 10.43 -13.19 -32.95
CA THR A 23 11.63 -12.44 -32.58
C THR A 23 11.43 -11.72 -31.24
N SER A 24 12.52 -11.48 -30.52
CA SER A 24 12.46 -10.77 -29.23
C SER A 24 11.88 -9.35 -29.36
N VAL A 25 12.04 -8.74 -30.55
CA VAL A 25 11.50 -7.41 -30.87
C VAL A 25 10.00 -7.45 -31.09
N GLU A 26 9.48 -8.46 -31.82
CA GLU A 26 8.03 -8.66 -32.01
C GLU A 26 7.33 -8.94 -30.68
N ALA A 27 7.90 -9.83 -29.85
CA ALA A 27 7.35 -10.13 -28.54
C ALA A 27 7.29 -8.89 -27.63
N LEU A 28 8.32 -8.03 -27.67
CA LEU A 28 8.34 -6.76 -26.94
C LEU A 28 7.30 -5.78 -27.49
N ALA A 29 7.22 -5.62 -28.82
CA ALA A 29 6.30 -4.70 -29.48
C ALA A 29 4.83 -5.05 -29.16
N THR A 30 4.45 -6.32 -29.29
CA THR A 30 3.10 -6.80 -28.96
C THR A 30 2.76 -6.53 -27.49
N ARG A 31 3.70 -6.80 -26.57
CA ARG A 31 3.52 -6.52 -25.14
C ARG A 31 3.35 -5.03 -24.83
N MET A 32 4.12 -4.17 -25.51
CA MET A 32 3.99 -2.72 -25.35
C MET A 32 2.63 -2.20 -25.86
N VAL A 33 2.11 -2.77 -26.96
CA VAL A 33 0.76 -2.42 -27.46
C VAL A 33 -0.32 -2.82 -26.45
N THR A 34 -0.19 -3.95 -25.74
CA THR A 34 -1.13 -4.32 -24.67
C THR A 34 -1.17 -3.28 -23.55
N LEU A 35 -0.03 -2.65 -23.22
CA LEU A 35 0.02 -1.58 -22.20
C LEU A 35 -0.82 -0.37 -22.58
N VAL A 36 -1.01 -0.08 -23.87
CA VAL A 36 -1.83 1.06 -24.33
C VAL A 36 -3.28 0.94 -23.85
N ALA A 37 -3.81 -0.28 -23.75
CA ALA A 37 -5.16 -0.51 -23.23
C ALA A 37 -5.22 -0.54 -21.69
N ILE A 38 -4.15 -0.97 -21.03
CA ILE A 38 -4.09 -1.12 -19.57
C ILE A 38 -3.84 0.22 -18.88
N VAL A 39 -2.96 1.07 -19.40
CA VAL A 39 -2.58 2.35 -18.76
C VAL A 39 -3.79 3.26 -18.48
N PRO A 40 -4.74 3.47 -19.41
CA PRO A 40 -5.95 4.24 -19.12
C PRO A 40 -6.81 3.59 -18.02
N ALA A 41 -6.95 2.26 -18.03
CA ALA A 41 -7.71 1.53 -17.02
C ALA A 41 -7.13 1.74 -15.61
N ILE A 42 -5.79 1.72 -15.48
CA ILE A 42 -5.10 2.07 -14.23
C ILE A 42 -5.42 3.52 -13.84
N GLY A 43 -5.28 4.47 -14.77
CA GLY A 43 -5.53 5.89 -14.52
C GLY A 43 -6.95 6.17 -14.03
N TYR A 44 -7.96 5.64 -14.72
CA TYR A 44 -9.36 5.79 -14.32
C TYR A 44 -9.65 5.15 -12.96
N THR A 45 -9.08 3.97 -12.70
CA THR A 45 -9.29 3.27 -11.43
C THR A 45 -8.66 4.03 -10.27
N LEU A 46 -7.45 4.59 -10.44
CA LEU A 46 -6.82 5.43 -9.41
C LEU A 46 -7.65 6.67 -9.09
N VAL A 47 -8.16 7.39 -10.10
CA VAL A 47 -9.04 8.56 -9.89
C VAL A 47 -10.33 8.15 -9.17
N ALA A 48 -10.93 7.03 -9.55
CA ALA A 48 -12.16 6.53 -8.91
C ALA A 48 -11.93 6.19 -7.44
N PHE A 49 -10.85 5.49 -7.08
CA PHE A 49 -10.55 5.17 -5.69
C PHE A 49 -10.16 6.40 -4.86
N HIS A 50 -9.39 7.33 -5.44
CA HIS A 50 -9.04 8.57 -4.76
C HIS A 50 -10.27 9.43 -4.44
N THR A 51 -11.18 9.58 -5.41
CA THR A 51 -12.43 10.34 -5.20
C THR A 51 -13.40 9.64 -4.25
N ALA A 52 -13.48 8.30 -4.29
CA ALA A 52 -14.26 7.53 -3.32
C ALA A 52 -13.73 7.69 -1.89
N ALA A 53 -12.40 7.66 -1.70
CA ALA A 53 -11.78 7.88 -0.40
C ALA A 53 -12.03 9.31 0.13
N ALA A 54 -11.92 10.32 -0.74
CA ALA A 54 -12.23 11.71 -0.39
C ALA A 54 -13.71 11.87 0.03
N LEU A 55 -14.64 11.28 -0.73
CA LEU A 55 -16.06 11.29 -0.40
C LEU A 55 -16.34 10.61 0.96
N LEU A 56 -15.70 9.48 1.24
CA LEU A 56 -15.82 8.81 2.54
C LEU A 56 -15.32 9.71 3.68
N ASN A 57 -14.18 10.37 3.50
CA ASN A 57 -13.68 11.32 4.51
C ASN A 57 -14.69 12.45 4.75
N ASP A 58 -15.28 13.02 3.71
CA ASP A 58 -16.27 14.10 3.83
C ASP A 58 -17.56 13.66 4.52
N VAL A 59 -18.06 12.46 4.19
CA VAL A 59 -19.25 11.87 4.83
C VAL A 59 -19.01 11.66 6.32
N PHE A 60 -17.89 11.05 6.68
CA PHE A 60 -17.55 10.82 8.10
C PHE A 60 -17.32 12.13 8.84
N ALA A 61 -16.63 13.10 8.24
CA ALA A 61 -16.48 14.43 8.82
C ALA A 61 -17.84 15.11 9.04
N GLY A 62 -18.80 14.93 8.11
CA GLY A 62 -20.18 15.36 8.27
C GLY A 62 -20.89 14.71 9.46
N LEU A 63 -20.75 13.40 9.63
CA LEU A 63 -21.29 12.67 10.77
C LEU A 63 -20.63 13.09 12.09
N GLY A 64 -19.32 13.33 12.09
CA GLY A 64 -18.59 13.85 13.25
C GLY A 64 -19.15 15.17 13.75
N ARG A 65 -19.49 16.09 12.83
CA ARG A 65 -20.15 17.35 13.18
C ARG A 65 -21.51 17.15 13.86
N LEU A 66 -22.28 16.13 13.48
CA LEU A 66 -23.57 15.82 14.11
C LEU A 66 -23.42 15.31 15.55
N VAL A 67 -22.31 14.63 15.86
CA VAL A 67 -22.02 14.05 17.18
C VAL A 67 -21.03 14.91 17.98
N SER A 68 -20.67 16.10 17.49
CA SER A 68 -19.69 17.01 18.10
C SER A 68 -18.30 16.39 18.31
N VAL A 69 -17.91 15.47 17.42
CA VAL A 69 -16.55 14.89 17.36
C VAL A 69 -15.79 15.55 16.21
N ALA A 70 -14.77 16.34 16.54
CA ALA A 70 -14.07 17.20 15.59
C ALA A 70 -13.30 16.43 14.50
N GLU A 71 -12.78 15.24 14.80
CA GLU A 71 -11.91 14.46 13.90
C GLU A 71 -12.45 13.06 13.61
N PHE A 72 -13.76 12.93 13.41
CA PHE A 72 -14.35 11.66 13.01
C PHE A 72 -14.09 11.39 11.52
N THR A 73 -12.91 10.91 11.17
CA THR A 73 -12.54 10.50 9.81
C THR A 73 -11.95 9.09 9.80
N PRO A 74 -12.14 8.30 8.71
CA PRO A 74 -11.49 7.01 8.53
C PRO A 74 -9.97 7.11 8.71
N HIS A 75 -9.38 8.22 8.28
CA HIS A 75 -7.96 8.49 8.42
C HIS A 75 -7.51 8.61 9.89
N ALA A 76 -8.22 9.39 10.72
CA ALA A 76 -7.89 9.53 12.14
C ALA A 76 -8.12 8.22 12.92
N ILE A 77 -9.20 7.49 12.59
CA ILE A 77 -9.49 6.18 13.20
C ILE A 77 -8.40 5.17 12.86
N LEU A 78 -7.97 5.09 11.60
CA LEU A 78 -6.89 4.19 11.20
C LEU A 78 -5.55 4.61 11.79
N THR A 79 -5.28 5.91 11.89
CA THR A 79 -4.06 6.44 12.53
C THR A 79 -3.96 5.91 13.96
N THR A 80 -4.98 6.14 14.78
CA THR A 80 -5.00 5.68 16.18
C THR A 80 -4.94 4.15 16.30
N LEU A 81 -5.55 3.41 15.36
CA LEU A 81 -5.49 1.94 15.34
C LEU A 81 -4.09 1.40 14.98
N LEU A 82 -3.31 2.14 14.19
CA LEU A 82 -1.99 1.72 13.70
C LEU A 82 -0.84 2.19 14.58
N GLU A 83 -1.05 3.13 15.50
CA GLU A 83 -0.08 3.53 16.52
C GLU A 83 0.61 2.35 17.23
N PRO A 84 -0.10 1.32 17.75
CA PRO A 84 0.55 0.17 18.38
C PRO A 84 1.44 -0.60 17.40
N MET A 85 1.09 -0.67 16.11
CA MET A 85 1.91 -1.35 15.11
C MET A 85 3.21 -0.58 14.85
N VAL A 86 3.14 0.76 14.77
CA VAL A 86 4.32 1.61 14.59
C VAL A 86 5.25 1.55 15.80
N LEU A 87 4.68 1.50 17.00
CA LEU A 87 5.45 1.29 18.22
C LEU A 87 6.18 -0.07 18.21
N LEU A 88 5.51 -1.14 17.74
CA LEU A 88 6.13 -2.48 17.60
C LEU A 88 7.26 -2.51 16.56
N MET A 89 7.22 -1.65 15.54
CA MET A 89 8.34 -1.48 14.60
C MET A 89 9.55 -0.76 15.24
N GLY A 90 9.38 -0.22 16.44
CA GLY A 90 10.44 0.41 17.23
C GLY A 90 10.64 1.90 16.93
N VAL A 91 9.61 2.61 16.50
CA VAL A 91 9.59 4.08 16.39
C VAL A 91 9.47 4.71 17.79
N GLY A 92 10.11 5.86 18.01
CA GLY A 92 10.06 6.58 19.30
C GLY A 92 8.68 7.18 19.58
N LEU A 93 8.27 7.25 20.86
CA LEU A 93 6.91 7.66 21.28
C LEU A 93 6.46 9.01 20.68
N ASP A 94 7.37 9.98 20.59
CA ASP A 94 7.08 11.31 20.04
C ASP A 94 6.77 11.29 18.53
N GLU A 95 7.15 10.22 17.83
CA GLU A 95 7.06 10.07 16.39
C GLU A 95 6.05 8.99 15.97
N VAL A 96 5.50 8.23 16.92
CA VAL A 96 4.56 7.12 16.68
C VAL A 96 3.30 7.61 15.98
N HIS A 97 2.70 8.71 16.45
CA HIS A 97 1.48 9.24 15.86
C HIS A 97 1.70 9.63 14.38
N PHE A 98 2.82 10.29 14.08
CA PHE A 98 3.18 10.64 12.71
C PHE A 98 3.41 9.40 11.85
N GLY A 99 4.16 8.42 12.35
CA GLY A 99 4.37 7.16 11.63
C GLY A 99 3.06 6.43 11.34
N ALA A 100 2.12 6.43 12.30
CA ALA A 100 0.82 5.79 12.12
C ALA A 100 -0.05 6.53 11.11
N ARG A 101 0.05 7.86 11.06
CA ARG A 101 -0.61 8.68 10.04
C ARG A 101 -0.11 8.35 8.64
N LEU A 102 1.19 8.12 8.48
CA LEU A 102 1.75 7.70 7.19
C LEU A 102 1.25 6.31 6.77
N LEU A 103 1.19 5.34 7.68
CA LEU A 103 0.62 4.02 7.38
C LEU A 103 -0.87 4.11 6.99
N ALA A 104 -1.64 4.94 7.68
CA ALA A 104 -3.04 5.19 7.35
C ALA A 104 -3.17 5.87 5.97
N THR A 105 -2.28 6.81 5.66
CA THR A 105 -2.22 7.49 4.34
C THR A 105 -1.89 6.52 3.23
N GLU A 106 -0.93 5.60 3.44
CA GLU A 106 -0.63 4.54 2.49
C GLU A 106 -1.87 3.70 2.22
N LEU A 107 -2.46 3.11 3.28
CA LEU A 107 -3.61 2.21 3.18
C LEU A 107 -4.79 2.82 2.45
N LEU A 108 -5.16 4.06 2.80
CA LEU A 108 -6.34 4.74 2.26
C LEU A 108 -6.11 5.41 0.92
N SER A 109 -4.90 5.93 0.68
CA SER A 109 -4.58 6.71 -0.52
C SER A 109 -3.57 5.98 -1.39
N SER A 110 -2.28 6.10 -1.10
CA SER A 110 -1.21 5.41 -1.80
C SER A 110 0.14 5.60 -1.12
N GLU A 111 1.08 4.73 -1.45
CA GLU A 111 2.47 4.83 -1.03
C GLU A 111 3.14 6.10 -1.56
N VAL A 112 2.82 6.55 -2.78
CA VAL A 112 3.39 7.79 -3.35
C VAL A 112 3.02 9.01 -2.50
N VAL A 113 1.78 9.10 -2.03
CA VAL A 113 1.34 10.22 -1.18
C VAL A 113 2.03 10.14 0.18
N ALA A 114 2.09 8.96 0.79
CA ALA A 114 2.78 8.75 2.06
C ALA A 114 4.28 9.09 1.98
N TYR A 115 4.97 8.69 0.92
CA TYR A 115 6.39 9.03 0.70
C TYR A 115 6.63 10.53 0.53
N ARG A 116 5.71 11.26 -0.12
CA ARG A 116 5.80 12.72 -0.23
C ARG A 116 5.72 13.39 1.14
N GLU A 117 4.80 12.92 1.98
CA GLU A 117 4.66 13.43 3.33
C GLU A 117 5.87 13.09 4.21
N LEU A 118 6.39 11.87 4.12
CA LEU A 118 7.63 11.46 4.78
C LEU A 118 8.79 12.38 4.38
N THR A 119 9.01 12.56 3.08
CA THR A 119 10.12 13.37 2.54
C THR A 119 10.06 14.83 2.99
N SER A 120 8.85 15.40 3.07
CA SER A 120 8.64 16.76 3.60
C SER A 120 9.13 16.90 5.05
N HIS A 121 8.84 15.91 5.90
CA HIS A 121 9.25 15.92 7.31
C HIS A 121 10.74 15.59 7.49
N VAL A 122 11.31 14.74 6.62
CA VAL A 122 12.75 14.50 6.56
C VAL A 122 13.52 15.78 6.23
N GLY A 123 13.05 16.57 5.27
CA GLY A 123 13.70 17.82 4.86
C GLY A 123 13.75 18.87 5.97
N ASN A 124 12.81 18.83 6.92
CA ASN A 124 12.72 19.76 8.04
C ASN A 124 13.50 19.29 9.29
N GLY A 125 14.17 18.13 9.23
CA GLY A 125 14.89 17.57 10.38
C GLY A 125 14.00 17.10 11.53
N ALA A 126 12.69 16.94 11.28
CA ALA A 126 11.68 16.63 12.31
C ALA A 126 11.61 15.15 12.71
N LEU A 127 12.42 14.29 12.09
CA LEU A 127 12.40 12.83 12.30
C LEU A 127 13.79 12.27 12.59
N SER A 128 13.86 11.40 13.59
CA SER A 128 15.05 10.63 13.95
C SER A 128 15.53 9.75 12.78
N VAL A 129 16.84 9.48 12.73
CA VAL A 129 17.42 8.59 11.71
C VAL A 129 16.76 7.22 11.73
N ARG A 130 16.47 6.71 12.93
CA ARG A 130 15.79 5.45 13.16
C ARG A 130 14.39 5.44 12.52
N THR A 131 13.55 6.42 12.87
CA THR A 131 12.17 6.50 12.38
C THR A 131 12.11 6.70 10.87
N ARG A 132 12.98 7.54 10.30
CA ARG A 132 13.05 7.70 8.84
C ARG A 132 13.30 6.38 8.12
N ARG A 133 14.24 5.57 8.62
CA ARG A 133 14.57 4.28 8.02
C ARG A 133 13.43 3.27 8.20
N VAL A 134 12.90 3.13 9.41
CA VAL A 134 11.79 2.20 9.69
C VAL A 134 10.59 2.51 8.82
N LEU A 135 10.17 3.78 8.74
CA LEU A 135 9.03 4.20 7.94
C LEU A 135 9.28 4.03 6.43
N THR A 136 10.51 4.24 5.96
CA THR A 136 10.85 3.95 4.55
C THR A 136 10.58 2.48 4.20
N PHE A 137 10.92 1.53 5.07
CA PHE A 137 10.62 0.12 4.81
C PHE A 137 9.16 -0.24 5.06
N ALA A 138 8.51 0.40 6.03
CA ALA A 138 7.09 0.17 6.31
C ALA A 138 6.21 0.60 5.13
N LEU A 139 6.57 1.70 4.46
CA LEU A 139 5.90 2.24 3.27
C LEU A 139 6.31 1.55 1.96
N CYS A 140 7.23 0.59 2.00
CA CYS A 140 7.76 -0.06 0.82
C CYS A 140 6.84 -1.18 0.31
N GLY A 141 5.63 -0.82 -0.11
CA GLY A 141 4.79 -1.73 -0.88
C GLY A 141 3.52 -1.08 -1.43
N PHE A 142 2.88 -1.81 -2.34
CA PHE A 142 1.62 -1.42 -2.99
C PHE A 142 0.41 -2.00 -2.22
N ALA A 143 0.49 -2.08 -0.90
CA ALA A 143 -0.55 -2.67 -0.08
C ALA A 143 -1.57 -1.60 0.34
N ASN A 144 -2.27 -1.02 -0.65
CA ASN A 144 -3.30 0.00 -0.43
C ASN A 144 -4.57 -0.24 -1.24
N VAL A 145 -5.66 0.41 -0.84
CA VAL A 145 -6.98 0.24 -1.47
C VAL A 145 -6.93 0.63 -2.96
N SER A 146 -6.18 1.67 -3.31
CA SER A 146 -5.97 2.10 -4.70
C SER A 146 -5.30 1.02 -5.55
N SER A 147 -4.28 0.33 -5.01
CA SER A 147 -3.55 -0.75 -5.67
C SER A 147 -4.38 -2.01 -5.84
N LEU A 148 -5.23 -2.31 -4.85
CA LEU A 148 -6.24 -3.35 -5.00
C LEU A 148 -7.16 -3.04 -6.19
N GLY A 149 -7.63 -1.78 -6.28
CA GLY A 149 -8.37 -1.29 -7.43
C GLY A 149 -7.66 -1.49 -8.75
N VAL A 150 -6.39 -1.09 -8.84
CA VAL A 150 -5.56 -1.30 -10.03
C VAL A 150 -5.47 -2.78 -10.39
N ALA A 151 -5.23 -3.67 -9.43
CA ALA A 151 -5.18 -5.11 -9.66
C ALA A 151 -6.52 -5.63 -10.22
N PHE A 152 -7.65 -5.14 -9.71
CA PHE A 152 -8.96 -5.43 -10.27
C PHE A 152 -9.15 -4.94 -11.70
N GLY A 153 -8.75 -3.70 -12.01
CA GLY A 153 -8.85 -3.15 -13.36
C GLY A 153 -8.04 -3.97 -14.36
N VAL A 154 -6.81 -4.35 -13.99
CA VAL A 154 -5.94 -5.18 -14.83
C VAL A 154 -6.52 -6.59 -15.00
N ILE A 155 -6.92 -7.27 -13.92
CA ILE A 155 -7.48 -8.62 -14.03
C ILE A 155 -8.81 -8.63 -14.78
N SER A 156 -9.64 -7.60 -14.64
CA SER A 156 -10.91 -7.50 -15.37
C SER A 156 -10.71 -7.32 -16.88
N THR A 157 -9.57 -6.76 -17.30
CA THR A 157 -9.23 -6.59 -18.72
C THR A 157 -8.55 -7.81 -19.32
N ILE A 158 -7.63 -8.45 -18.58
CA ILE A 158 -6.84 -9.58 -19.09
C ILE A 158 -7.54 -10.93 -18.86
N ALA A 159 -8.27 -11.09 -17.75
CA ALA A 159 -8.90 -12.33 -17.34
C ALA A 159 -10.28 -12.06 -16.67
N PRO A 160 -11.29 -11.58 -17.43
CA PRO A 160 -12.57 -11.14 -16.87
C PRO A 160 -13.28 -12.22 -16.03
N ASN A 161 -13.14 -13.50 -16.43
CA ASN A 161 -13.70 -14.65 -15.72
C ASN A 161 -13.09 -14.91 -14.32
N ARG A 162 -11.97 -14.26 -13.98
CA ARG A 162 -11.26 -14.38 -12.69
C ARG A 162 -11.42 -13.16 -11.79
N SER A 163 -12.10 -12.10 -12.25
CA SER A 163 -12.35 -10.89 -11.45
C SER A 163 -13.10 -11.19 -10.14
N THR A 164 -13.99 -12.18 -10.15
CA THR A 164 -14.73 -12.66 -8.97
C THR A 164 -13.83 -13.40 -7.97
N ASP A 165 -12.86 -14.17 -8.46
CA ASP A 165 -11.86 -14.83 -7.61
C ASP A 165 -11.02 -13.78 -6.88
N LEU A 166 -10.55 -12.76 -7.61
CA LEU A 166 -9.84 -11.63 -7.02
C LEU A 166 -10.71 -10.88 -6.01
N ALA A 167 -12.02 -10.71 -6.28
CA ALA A 167 -12.92 -10.09 -5.33
C ALA A 167 -13.03 -10.83 -4.00
N SER A 168 -13.01 -12.16 -4.04
CA SER A 168 -13.11 -12.97 -2.83
C SER A 168 -11.87 -12.89 -1.95
N ILE A 169 -10.68 -12.68 -2.54
CA ILE A 169 -9.40 -12.65 -1.79
C ILE A 169 -8.82 -11.25 -1.60
N GLY A 170 -9.32 -10.24 -2.31
CA GLY A 170 -8.69 -8.92 -2.44
C GLY A 170 -8.36 -8.24 -1.11
N PHE A 171 -9.32 -8.24 -0.17
CA PHE A 171 -9.08 -7.68 1.16
C PHE A 171 -8.05 -8.49 1.97
N SER A 172 -8.09 -9.82 1.88
CA SER A 172 -7.10 -10.67 2.57
C SER A 172 -5.69 -10.50 1.99
N ALA A 173 -5.58 -10.31 0.67
CA ALA A 173 -4.33 -10.05 -0.02
C ALA A 173 -3.76 -8.68 0.38
N LEU A 174 -4.63 -7.67 0.51
CA LEU A 174 -4.25 -6.35 1.00
C LEU A 174 -3.65 -6.42 2.40
N VAL A 175 -4.35 -7.07 3.35
CA VAL A 175 -3.88 -7.24 4.73
C VAL A 175 -2.57 -8.03 4.78
N ALA A 176 -2.46 -9.13 4.02
CA ALA A 176 -1.24 -9.92 3.94
C ALA A 176 -0.04 -9.10 3.42
N GLY A 177 -0.27 -8.25 2.42
CA GLY A 177 0.74 -7.31 1.90
C GLY A 177 1.21 -6.32 2.97
N CYS A 178 0.28 -5.71 3.71
CA CYS A 178 0.61 -4.78 4.79
C CYS A 178 1.46 -5.45 5.86
N VAL A 179 1.05 -6.64 6.30
CA VAL A 179 1.78 -7.42 7.31
C VAL A 179 3.18 -7.76 6.81
N ALA A 180 3.37 -8.12 5.54
CA ALA A 180 4.69 -8.40 4.98
C ALA A 180 5.61 -7.16 5.02
N ASN A 181 5.10 -5.98 4.66
CA ASN A 181 5.85 -4.73 4.75
C ASN A 181 6.22 -4.42 6.21
N TYR A 182 5.26 -4.57 7.11
CA TYR A 182 5.43 -4.27 8.54
C TYR A 182 6.43 -5.22 9.21
N LEU A 183 6.42 -6.50 8.86
CA LEU A 183 7.44 -7.46 9.32
C LEU A 183 8.84 -7.09 8.83
N THR A 184 8.95 -6.61 7.60
CA THR A 184 10.22 -6.08 7.06
C THR A 184 10.68 -4.87 7.85
N ALA A 185 9.77 -3.92 8.14
CA ALA A 185 10.05 -2.75 8.95
C ALA A 185 10.46 -3.10 10.39
N CYS A 186 9.79 -4.06 11.04
CA CYS A 186 10.17 -4.56 12.37
C CYS A 186 11.57 -5.18 12.37
N THR A 187 11.90 -5.95 11.32
CA THR A 187 13.24 -6.53 11.16
C THR A 187 14.28 -5.42 11.07
N ILE A 188 14.05 -4.43 10.23
CA ILE A 188 14.93 -3.26 10.09
C ILE A 188 15.03 -2.47 11.40
N GLY A 189 13.92 -2.22 12.09
CA GLY A 189 13.90 -1.56 13.39
C GLY A 189 14.75 -2.28 14.44
N LYS A 190 14.80 -3.61 14.41
CA LYS A 190 15.69 -4.39 15.28
C LYS A 190 17.18 -4.19 14.95
N TYR A 191 17.53 -4.13 13.67
CA TYR A 191 18.93 -4.07 13.22
C TYR A 191 19.50 -2.65 13.09
N ILE A 192 18.65 -1.62 13.09
CA ILE A 192 19.12 -0.24 13.20
C ILE A 192 19.60 -0.01 14.63
N HIS A 193 20.91 -0.10 14.83
CA HIS A 193 21.55 0.47 16.00
C HIS A 193 21.56 2.00 15.88
N ASP A 194 21.15 2.68 16.95
CA ASP A 194 21.45 4.09 17.13
C ASP A 194 22.97 4.23 17.28
N THR A 195 23.66 4.41 16.16
CA THR A 195 25.06 4.84 16.15
C THR A 195 25.25 6.17 16.89
N GLU A 196 24.18 6.93 17.15
CA GLU A 196 24.22 8.12 18.00
C GLU A 196 24.31 7.83 19.51
N ILE A 197 23.83 6.69 20.00
CA ILE A 197 23.99 6.31 21.43
C ILE A 197 25.43 5.90 21.72
N LEU A 198 26.12 5.29 20.75
CA LEU A 198 27.54 4.92 20.88
C LEU A 198 28.49 6.11 20.75
N LEU A 199 28.11 7.15 19.97
CA LEU A 199 28.94 8.35 19.78
C LEU A 199 28.68 9.47 20.82
N ARG A 200 27.65 9.35 21.66
CA ARG A 200 27.44 10.27 22.81
C ARG A 200 28.24 9.91 24.07
N ASN A 201 28.89 8.75 24.08
CA ASN A 201 29.72 8.26 25.19
C ASN A 201 31.23 8.27 24.88
N PHE A 202 31.65 8.97 23.82
CA PHE A 202 33.05 9.27 23.50
C PHE A 202 33.25 10.77 23.32
#